data_AF-A0A9X4KKX1-F1
#
_entry.id   AF-A0A9X4KKX1-F1
#
_cell.length_a   1.000
_cell.length_b   1.000
_cell.length_c   1.000
_cell.angle_alpha   90.00
_cell.angle_beta   90.00
_cell.angle_gamma   90.00
#
_symmetry.space_group_name_H-M   'P 1'
#
loop_
_entity.id
_entity.type
_entity.pdbx_description
1 polymer ?
#
loop_
_entity_poly.entity_id
_entity_poly.type
_entity_poly.pdbx_seq_one_letter_code
_entity_poly.pdbx_strand_id
1 'polypeptide(L)'
;MQEKRRISAGKERIIWTSQRLLDRLTPSVLEAPRSPIHEAEKTRPETLTLDKLFNRYYAARQAAGAAERTLEDYRKHMNWFRRFMASEYSGLDNFVPNRDVIRTWISSMLTVQRLKPATINIRLRTVKAMFNWSMSERAIKESPFDNVELLKVPEEDFQVITKAHERKLFNCCELTTSTGLRDALLMSFLLDTGVRIGECMRIFAGGG
;
A
#
# COMPACT_ATOMS: atom_id res chain seq x y z
N MET A 1 28.32 45.85 54.74
CA MET A 1 28.07 47.13 54.06
C MET A 1 28.75 47.05 52.70
N GLN A 2 27.95 47.04 51.61
CA GLN A 2 28.25 47.58 50.26
C GLN A 2 29.51 47.04 49.51
N GLU A 3 29.56 46.78 48.21
CA GLU A 3 28.73 47.10 47.05
C GLU A 3 29.27 46.27 45.84
N LYS A 4 28.35 45.72 45.05
CA LYS A 4 28.33 45.47 43.60
C LYS A 4 29.63 45.24 42.76
N ARG A 5 29.52 44.16 41.94
CA ARG A 5 29.65 44.10 40.45
C ARG A 5 31.07 44.34 39.87
N ARG A 6 31.57 43.65 38.84
CA ARG A 6 31.00 42.92 37.69
C ARG A 6 32.20 42.35 36.88
N ILE A 7 32.04 41.16 36.26
CA ILE A 7 32.28 40.81 34.83
C ILE A 7 33.68 41.18 34.25
N SER A 8 34.46 40.38 33.51
CA SER A 8 34.36 39.07 32.85
C SER A 8 35.70 38.82 32.13
N ALA A 9 35.89 37.59 31.65
CA ALA A 9 36.81 37.13 30.60
C ALA A 9 38.30 37.15 30.99
N GLY A 10 38.98 36.02 31.18
CA GLY A 10 38.83 34.75 30.46
C GLY A 10 39.94 34.56 29.43
N LYS A 11 41.20 34.71 29.85
CA LYS A 11 42.38 33.97 29.38
C LYS A 11 42.65 34.00 27.86
N GLU A 12 43.33 35.05 27.41
CA GLU A 12 44.17 34.98 26.21
C GLU A 12 45.39 34.09 26.49
N ARG A 13 45.65 33.12 25.62
CA ARG A 13 46.95 32.43 25.53
C ARG A 13 47.48 32.64 24.12
N ILE A 14 48.46 33.53 24.04
CA ILE A 14 49.16 33.98 22.84
C ILE A 14 49.96 32.82 22.26
N ILE A 15 49.75 32.49 20.99
CA ILE A 15 50.68 31.69 20.19
C ILE A 15 51.38 32.67 19.25
N TRP A 16 52.67 32.89 19.48
CA TRP A 16 53.53 33.72 18.62
C TRP A 16 53.81 32.97 17.31
N THR A 17 53.09 33.30 16.24
CA THR A 17 53.50 32.94 14.88
C THR A 17 54.13 34.17 14.23
N SER A 18 55.37 34.03 13.76
CA SER A 18 56.13 35.12 13.13
C SER A 18 55.39 35.69 11.92
N GLN A 19 55.16 37.02 11.88
CA GLN A 19 54.49 37.72 10.76
C GLN A 19 55.13 37.42 9.39
N ARG A 20 56.44 37.14 9.35
CA ARG A 20 57.16 36.72 8.13
C ARG A 20 56.65 35.43 7.49
N LEU A 21 55.97 34.57 8.26
CA LEU A 21 55.39 33.32 7.76
C LEU A 21 54.04 33.56 7.08
N LEU A 22 53.29 34.57 7.53
CA LEU A 22 51.98 34.94 6.99
C LEU A 22 52.12 35.70 5.66
N ASP A 23 53.15 36.55 5.52
CA ASP A 23 53.39 37.34 4.29
C ASP A 23 53.81 36.50 3.08
N ARG A 24 54.19 35.23 3.29
CA ARG A 24 54.56 34.28 2.22
C ARG A 24 53.40 33.43 1.72
N LEU A 25 52.23 33.53 2.35
CA LEU A 25 51.02 32.85 1.91
C LEU A 25 50.34 33.77 0.90
N THR A 26 50.51 33.47 -0.39
CA THR A 26 49.69 34.10 -1.43
C THR A 26 48.21 33.86 -1.12
N PRO A 27 47.28 34.74 -1.53
CA PRO A 27 45.85 34.60 -1.25
C PRO A 27 45.28 33.23 -1.64
N SER A 28 45.92 32.54 -2.58
CA SER A 28 45.61 31.18 -3.03
C SER A 28 45.78 30.08 -1.97
N VAL A 29 46.46 30.33 -0.84
CA VAL A 29 46.62 29.32 0.24
C VAL A 29 45.56 29.50 1.34
N LEU A 30 44.98 30.70 1.48
CA LEU A 30 43.93 31.00 2.47
C LEU A 30 42.51 30.78 1.94
N GLU A 31 42.33 30.67 0.62
CA GLU A 31 41.10 30.12 0.05
C GLU A 31 41.15 28.59 0.16
N ALA A 32 40.53 28.06 1.22
CA ALA A 32 40.14 26.65 1.25
C ALA A 32 39.47 26.33 -0.09
N PRO A 33 39.77 25.19 -0.74
CA PRO A 33 39.11 24.84 -1.99
C PRO A 33 37.62 24.95 -1.72
N ARG A 34 36.95 25.86 -2.42
CA ARG A 34 35.49 25.81 -2.51
C ARG A 34 35.23 24.47 -3.18
N SER A 35 35.07 23.43 -2.35
CA SER A 35 34.39 22.22 -2.76
C SER A 35 33.16 22.72 -3.50
N PRO A 36 32.91 22.29 -4.74
CA PRO A 36 31.64 22.59 -5.35
C PRO A 36 30.61 22.09 -4.35
N ILE A 37 29.93 23.02 -3.68
CA ILE A 37 28.73 22.75 -2.90
C ILE A 37 27.93 21.91 -3.86
N HIS A 38 27.75 20.62 -3.53
CA HIS A 38 27.08 19.63 -4.35
C HIS A 38 25.96 20.33 -5.09
N GLU A 39 26.21 20.64 -6.35
CA GLU A 39 25.21 21.14 -7.26
C GLU A 39 24.28 19.96 -7.35
N ALA A 40 23.24 20.00 -6.51
CA ALA A 40 22.46 18.84 -6.08
C ALA A 40 22.32 17.95 -7.29
N GLU A 41 23.04 16.83 -7.25
CA GLU A 41 23.12 15.91 -8.37
C GLU A 41 21.68 15.68 -8.75
N LYS A 42 21.25 16.26 -9.88
CA LYS A 42 19.88 16.12 -10.37
C LYS A 42 19.76 14.63 -10.55
N THR A 43 19.19 13.97 -9.55
CA THR A 43 18.97 12.54 -9.53
C THR A 43 18.35 12.25 -10.87
N ARG A 44 19.09 11.55 -11.72
CA ARG A 44 18.60 11.08 -13.01
C ARG A 44 17.19 10.56 -12.73
N PRO A 45 16.14 10.93 -13.48
CA PRO A 45 14.80 10.45 -13.17
C PRO A 45 14.89 8.93 -13.14
N GLU A 46 14.84 8.36 -11.93
CA GLU A 46 14.93 6.92 -11.78
C GLU A 46 13.80 6.36 -12.63
N THR A 47 14.10 5.50 -13.59
CA THR A 47 13.05 4.93 -14.43
C THR A 47 12.07 4.21 -13.50
N LEU A 48 10.86 4.75 -13.45
CA LEU A 48 9.88 4.39 -12.45
C LEU A 48 9.11 3.17 -12.96
N THR A 49 9.58 2.00 -12.55
CA THR A 49 9.00 0.73 -13.00
C THR A 49 7.69 0.42 -12.27
N LEU A 50 6.86 -0.43 -12.86
CA LEU A 50 5.62 -0.91 -12.24
C LEU A 50 5.87 -1.54 -10.86
N ASP A 51 6.99 -2.25 -10.71
CA ASP A 51 7.38 -2.87 -9.44
C ASP A 51 7.81 -1.86 -8.39
N LYS A 52 8.56 -0.83 -8.80
CA LYS A 52 8.93 0.26 -7.89
C LYS A 52 7.68 1.01 -7.41
N LEU A 53 6.72 1.28 -8.31
CA LEU A 53 5.44 1.89 -7.95
C LEU A 53 4.67 1.04 -6.94
N PHE A 54 4.52 -0.26 -7.22
CA PHE A 54 3.83 -1.17 -6.31
C PHE A 54 4.52 -1.27 -4.96
N ASN A 55 5.84 -1.38 -4.92
CA ASN A 55 6.59 -1.50 -3.66
C ASN A 55 6.46 -0.23 -2.80
N ARG A 56 6.50 0.96 -3.41
CA ARG A 56 6.26 2.23 -2.72
C ARG A 56 4.83 2.29 -2.16
N TYR A 57 3.84 1.93 -2.97
CA TYR A 57 2.45 1.87 -2.54
C TYR A 57 2.26 0.88 -1.39
N TYR A 58 2.81 -0.33 -1.51
CA TYR A 58 2.71 -1.38 -0.50
C TYR A 58 3.33 -0.94 0.84
N ALA A 59 4.53 -0.35 0.81
CA ALA A 59 5.18 0.20 2.00
C ALA A 59 4.35 1.31 2.65
N ALA A 60 3.76 2.21 1.85
CA ALA A 60 2.89 3.26 2.37
C ALA A 60 1.62 2.69 3.02
N ARG A 61 0.99 1.66 2.43
CA ARG A 61 -0.18 0.98 3.02
C ARG A 61 0.18 0.23 4.29
N GLN A 62 1.36 -0.38 4.34
CA GLN A 62 1.87 -1.03 5.55
C GLN A 62 2.12 -0.02 6.67
N ALA A 63 2.78 1.10 6.37
CA ALA A 63 3.02 2.19 7.34
C ALA A 63 1.71 2.81 7.85
N ALA A 64 0.66 2.83 7.02
CA ALA A 64 -0.67 3.28 7.41
C ALA A 64 -1.46 2.25 8.24
N GLY A 65 -0.88 1.09 8.59
CA GLY A 65 -1.52 0.09 9.43
C GLY A 65 -2.60 -0.74 8.72
N ALA A 66 -2.49 -0.94 7.40
CA ALA A 66 -3.40 -1.84 6.70
C ALA A 66 -3.33 -3.27 7.27
N ALA A 67 -4.48 -3.93 7.40
CA ALA A 67 -4.53 -5.30 7.90
C ALA A 67 -3.74 -6.26 7.01
N GLU A 68 -3.12 -7.29 7.60
CA GLU A 68 -2.30 -8.27 6.88
C GLU A 68 -3.05 -8.90 5.71
N ARG A 69 -4.32 -9.23 5.93
CA ARG A 69 -5.18 -9.77 4.87
C ARG A 69 -5.30 -8.83 3.67
N THR A 70 -5.44 -7.53 3.93
CA THR A 70 -5.53 -6.50 2.90
C THR A 70 -4.21 -6.37 2.12
N LEU A 71 -3.07 -6.42 2.80
CA LEU A 71 -1.76 -6.41 2.16
C LEU A 71 -1.55 -7.63 1.26
N GLU A 72 -1.96 -8.81 1.72
CA GLU A 72 -1.90 -10.04 0.93
C GLU A 72 -2.81 -9.96 -0.30
N ASP A 73 -4.02 -9.43 -0.17
CA ASP A 73 -4.92 -9.22 -1.29
C ASP A 73 -4.31 -8.24 -2.31
N TYR A 74 -3.62 -7.18 -1.87
CA TYR A 74 -2.87 -6.29 -2.77
C TYR A 74 -1.78 -7.03 -3.55
N ARG A 75 -0.97 -7.88 -2.89
CA ARG A 75 0.06 -8.69 -3.57
C ARG A 75 -0.56 -9.62 -4.62
N LYS A 76 -1.64 -10.32 -4.26
CA LYS A 76 -2.35 -11.24 -5.17
C LYS A 76 -2.87 -10.52 -6.41
N HIS A 77 -3.56 -9.40 -6.22
CA HIS A 77 -4.13 -8.63 -7.32
C HIS A 77 -3.04 -8.05 -8.23
N MET A 78 -1.95 -7.56 -7.64
CA MET A 78 -0.80 -7.08 -8.41
C MET A 78 -0.14 -8.21 -9.21
N ASN A 79 0.01 -9.39 -8.63
CA ASN A 79 0.59 -10.54 -9.34
C ASN A 79 -0.27 -10.99 -10.53
N TRP A 80 -1.60 -10.91 -10.44
CA TRP A 80 -2.46 -11.16 -11.60
C TRP A 80 -2.25 -10.13 -12.71
N PHE A 81 -2.10 -8.86 -12.36
CA PHE A 81 -1.79 -7.83 -13.34
C PHE A 81 -0.42 -8.02 -13.97
N ARG A 82 0.62 -8.33 -13.17
CA ARG A 82 1.97 -8.68 -13.68
C ARG A 82 1.95 -9.84 -14.65
N ARG A 83 1.21 -10.91 -14.35
CA ARG A 83 1.11 -12.08 -15.24
C ARG A 83 0.48 -11.72 -16.58
N PHE A 84 -0.56 -10.89 -16.57
CA PHE A 84 -1.16 -10.37 -17.80
C PHE A 84 -0.16 -9.49 -18.57
N MET A 85 0.53 -8.58 -17.87
CA MET A 85 1.52 -7.71 -18.48
C MET A 85 2.66 -8.53 -19.13
N ALA A 86 3.14 -9.58 -18.46
CA ALA A 86 4.20 -10.44 -18.96
C ALA A 86 3.77 -11.35 -20.13
N SER A 87 2.48 -11.68 -20.26
CA SER A 87 1.99 -12.49 -21.37
C SER A 87 1.79 -11.68 -22.65
N GLU A 88 1.38 -10.42 -22.52
CA GLU A 88 1.03 -9.55 -23.66
C GLU A 88 2.16 -8.60 -24.07
N TYR A 89 3.06 -8.25 -23.15
CA TYR A 89 4.10 -7.24 -23.37
C TYR A 89 5.49 -7.78 -22.99
N SER A 90 6.39 -7.87 -23.95
CA SER A 90 7.80 -8.21 -23.72
C SER A 90 8.59 -6.98 -23.25
N GLY A 91 9.45 -7.13 -22.24
CA GLY A 91 10.35 -6.07 -21.76
C GLY A 91 9.72 -5.06 -20.78
N LEU A 92 9.25 -5.56 -19.63
CA LEU A 92 8.52 -4.78 -18.60
C LEU A 92 9.36 -3.76 -17.82
N ASP A 93 10.65 -3.64 -18.09
CA ASP A 93 11.55 -2.87 -17.22
C ASP A 93 11.30 -1.37 -17.24
N ASN A 94 10.64 -0.82 -18.27
CA ASN A 94 10.45 0.64 -18.41
C ASN A 94 9.04 1.09 -18.81
N PHE A 95 8.03 0.22 -18.73
CA PHE A 95 6.69 0.55 -19.23
C PHE A 95 5.73 0.95 -18.10
N VAL A 96 5.26 2.21 -18.13
CA VAL A 96 4.05 2.60 -17.41
C VAL A 96 2.85 2.23 -18.31
N PRO A 97 1.93 1.36 -17.85
CA PRO A 97 0.73 1.02 -18.60
C PRO A 97 0.01 2.28 -19.05
N ASN A 98 -0.50 2.30 -20.28
CA ASN A 98 -1.44 3.31 -20.74
C ASN A 98 -2.88 2.80 -20.59
N ARG A 99 -3.85 3.63 -20.96
CA ARG A 99 -5.27 3.28 -20.87
C ARG A 99 -5.65 2.03 -21.68
N ASP A 100 -5.06 1.87 -22.87
CA ASP A 100 -5.41 0.76 -23.75
C ASP A 100 -4.96 -0.57 -23.17
N VAL A 101 -3.83 -0.60 -22.45
CA VAL A 101 -3.38 -1.77 -21.69
C VAL A 101 -4.42 -2.18 -20.63
N ILE A 102 -5.00 -1.21 -19.92
CA ILE A 102 -6.05 -1.50 -18.93
C ILE A 102 -7.31 -2.05 -19.60
N ARG A 103 -7.70 -1.51 -20.76
CA ARG A 103 -8.85 -2.02 -21.54
C ARG A 103 -8.61 -3.43 -22.05
N THR A 104 -7.41 -3.71 -22.55
CA THR A 104 -7.00 -5.06 -22.97
C THR A 104 -6.99 -6.02 -21.79
N TRP A 105 -6.56 -5.57 -20.61
CA TRP A 105 -6.63 -6.38 -19.39
C TRP A 105 -8.07 -6.72 -18.99
N ILE A 106 -8.97 -5.73 -19.05
CA ILE A 106 -10.40 -5.96 -18.81
C ILE A 106 -10.97 -6.94 -19.82
N SER A 107 -10.65 -6.75 -21.10
CA SER A 107 -11.09 -7.63 -22.20
C SER A 107 -10.59 -9.07 -22.02
N SER A 108 -9.33 -9.27 -21.66
CA SER A 108 -8.77 -10.62 -21.43
C SER A 108 -9.40 -11.31 -20.22
N MET A 109 -9.72 -10.56 -19.16
CA MET A 109 -10.43 -11.12 -18.01
C MET A 109 -11.88 -11.53 -18.35
N LEU A 110 -12.54 -10.81 -19.26
CA LEU A 110 -13.89 -11.12 -19.74
C LEU A 110 -13.91 -12.29 -20.73
N THR A 111 -13.03 -12.28 -21.73
CA THR A 111 -13.11 -13.20 -22.88
C THR A 111 -12.32 -14.48 -22.66
N VAL A 112 -11.09 -14.36 -22.15
CA VAL A 112 -10.17 -15.49 -21.95
C VAL A 112 -10.42 -16.17 -20.61
N GLN A 113 -10.42 -15.40 -19.51
CA GLN A 113 -10.61 -15.95 -18.17
C GLN A 113 -12.09 -16.15 -17.78
N ARG A 114 -13.03 -15.55 -18.53
CA ARG A 114 -14.49 -15.62 -18.30
C ARG A 114 -14.89 -15.31 -16.86
N LEU A 115 -14.25 -14.30 -16.26
CA LEU A 115 -14.52 -13.91 -14.88
C LEU A 115 -15.82 -13.11 -14.77
N LYS A 116 -16.49 -13.25 -13.62
CA LYS A 116 -17.65 -12.42 -13.28
C LYS A 116 -17.24 -10.93 -13.19
N PRO A 117 -18.08 -9.98 -13.64
CA PRO A 117 -17.80 -8.54 -13.55
C PRO A 117 -17.43 -8.06 -12.13
N ALA A 118 -18.06 -8.61 -11.10
CA ALA A 118 -17.74 -8.31 -9.70
C ALA A 118 -16.27 -8.65 -9.35
N THR A 119 -15.80 -9.84 -9.76
CA THR A 119 -14.42 -10.29 -9.56
C THR A 119 -13.44 -9.38 -10.29
N ILE A 120 -13.76 -8.99 -11.53
CA ILE A 120 -12.93 -8.08 -12.32
C ILE A 120 -12.81 -6.73 -11.60
N ASN A 121 -13.93 -6.17 -11.13
CA ASN A 121 -13.95 -4.90 -10.41
C ASN A 121 -13.12 -4.93 -9.11
N ILE A 122 -13.06 -6.06 -8.39
CA ILE A 122 -12.18 -6.21 -7.22
C ILE A 122 -10.71 -6.08 -7.63
N ARG A 123 -10.30 -6.76 -8.71
CA ARG A 123 -8.93 -6.68 -9.25
C ARG A 123 -8.60 -5.26 -9.72
N LEU A 124 -9.52 -4.64 -10.47
CA LEU A 124 -9.34 -3.28 -11.00
C LEU A 124 -9.22 -2.24 -9.88
N ARG A 125 -10.07 -2.30 -8.85
CA ARG A 125 -10.05 -1.32 -7.74
C ARG A 125 -8.71 -1.26 -7.04
N THR A 126 -8.06 -2.41 -6.86
CA THR A 126 -6.77 -2.49 -6.18
C THR A 126 -5.66 -1.86 -7.02
N VAL A 127 -5.60 -2.18 -8.30
CA VAL A 127 -4.58 -1.63 -9.22
C VAL A 127 -4.84 -0.14 -9.45
N LYS A 128 -6.11 0.27 -9.61
CA LYS A 128 -6.53 1.68 -9.70
C LYS A 128 -6.10 2.48 -8.47
N ALA A 129 -6.30 1.94 -7.26
CA ALA A 129 -5.90 2.61 -6.02
C ALA A 129 -4.38 2.86 -5.97
N MET A 130 -3.57 1.88 -6.40
CA MET A 130 -2.11 2.03 -6.49
C MET A 130 -1.72 3.16 -7.46
N PHE A 131 -2.28 3.20 -8.67
CA PHE A 131 -1.95 4.25 -9.65
C PHE A 131 -2.42 5.63 -9.20
N ASN A 132 -3.62 5.72 -8.60
CA ASN A 132 -4.13 6.98 -8.06
C ASN A 132 -3.27 7.49 -6.90
N TRP A 133 -2.83 6.60 -6.01
CA TRP A 133 -1.87 6.95 -4.96
C TRP A 133 -0.52 7.39 -5.54
N SER A 134 -0.04 6.70 -6.57
CA SER A 134 1.20 7.07 -7.26
C SER A 134 1.10 8.45 -7.92
N MET A 135 -0.08 8.83 -8.42
CA MET A 135 -0.36 10.18 -8.94
C MET A 135 -0.37 11.22 -7.81
N SER A 136 -0.99 10.92 -6.66
CA SER A 136 -0.99 11.86 -5.51
C SER A 136 0.40 12.12 -4.96
N GLU A 137 1.28 11.10 -4.99
CA GLU A 137 2.70 11.23 -4.64
C GLU A 137 3.56 11.87 -5.75
N ARG A 138 2.93 12.34 -6.83
CA ARG A 138 3.59 12.93 -8.02
C ARG A 138 4.63 12.01 -8.68
N ALA A 139 4.52 10.71 -8.43
CA ALA A 139 5.40 9.71 -9.02
C ALA A 139 5.08 9.49 -10.50
N ILE A 140 3.79 9.57 -10.86
CA ILE A 140 3.31 9.58 -12.25
C ILE A 140 2.53 10.87 -12.52
N LYS A 141 2.51 11.31 -13.79
CA LYS A 141 1.77 12.50 -14.20
C LYS A 141 0.28 12.25 -14.41
N GLU A 142 -0.07 11.09 -14.96
CA GLU A 142 -1.43 10.71 -15.34
C GLU A 142 -1.70 9.26 -14.95
N SER A 143 -2.94 8.95 -14.57
CA SER A 143 -3.32 7.59 -14.17
C SER A 143 -3.83 6.81 -15.40
N PRO A 144 -3.36 5.58 -15.64
CA PRO A 144 -3.90 4.75 -16.73
C PRO A 144 -5.36 4.35 -16.53
N PHE A 145 -5.91 4.59 -15.34
CA PHE A 145 -7.31 4.37 -15.00
C PHE A 145 -8.18 5.61 -15.19
N ASP A 146 -7.61 6.72 -15.67
CA ASP A 146 -8.40 7.91 -16.00
C ASP A 146 -9.42 7.57 -17.09
N ASN A 147 -10.69 7.89 -16.84
CA ASN A 147 -11.84 7.53 -17.68
C ASN A 147 -11.99 6.02 -17.98
N VAL A 148 -11.45 5.15 -17.10
CA VAL A 148 -11.77 3.73 -17.09
C VAL A 148 -12.87 3.49 -16.06
N GLU A 149 -14.06 3.18 -16.56
CA GLU A 149 -15.21 2.81 -15.74
C GLU A 149 -15.12 1.35 -15.28
N LEU A 150 -15.68 1.09 -14.10
CA LEU A 150 -15.87 -0.26 -13.61
C LEU A 150 -17.00 -0.94 -14.39
N LEU A 151 -16.94 -2.26 -14.50
CA LEU A 151 -17.95 -3.03 -15.21
C LEU A 151 -19.28 -2.93 -14.44
N LYS A 152 -20.39 -2.78 -15.17
CA LYS A 152 -21.72 -2.88 -14.57
C LYS A 152 -21.89 -4.28 -13.98
N VAL A 153 -22.15 -4.34 -12.68
CA VAL A 153 -22.46 -5.58 -11.99
C VAL A 153 -23.98 -5.61 -11.86
N PRO A 154 -24.67 -6.62 -12.43
CA PRO A 154 -26.09 -6.78 -12.16
C PRO A 154 -26.28 -6.96 -10.65
N GLU A 155 -27.28 -6.28 -10.08
CA GLU A 155 -27.66 -6.49 -8.70
C GLU A 155 -28.15 -7.94 -8.58
N GLU A 156 -27.46 -8.74 -7.76
CA GLU A 156 -27.96 -10.06 -7.39
C GLU A 156 -29.01 -9.83 -6.30
N ASP A 157 -30.25 -10.29 -6.54
CA ASP A 157 -31.28 -10.29 -5.53
C ASP A 157 -30.81 -11.15 -4.34
N PHE A 158 -30.60 -10.50 -3.20
CA PHE A 158 -30.30 -11.22 -1.98
C PHE A 158 -31.51 -12.08 -1.62
N GLN A 159 -31.31 -13.41 -1.61
CA GLN A 159 -32.35 -14.31 -1.13
C GLN A 159 -32.50 -14.13 0.37
N VAL A 160 -33.63 -13.55 0.78
CA VAL A 160 -34.00 -13.47 2.20
C VAL A 160 -34.31 -14.88 2.71
N ILE A 161 -33.63 -15.28 3.78
CA ILE A 161 -33.90 -16.56 4.45
C ILE A 161 -35.30 -16.47 5.06
N THR A 162 -36.23 -17.28 4.55
CA THR A 162 -37.58 -17.38 5.10
C THR A 162 -37.59 -18.27 6.33
N LYS A 163 -38.64 -18.17 7.16
CA LYS A 163 -38.86 -19.10 8.28
C LYS A 163 -38.94 -20.57 7.84
N ALA A 164 -39.31 -20.85 6.59
CA ALA A 164 -39.28 -22.21 6.06
C ALA A 164 -37.85 -22.68 5.76
N HIS A 165 -36.98 -21.81 5.26
CA HIS A 165 -35.56 -22.10 5.06
C HIS A 165 -34.84 -22.31 6.39
N GLU A 166 -35.14 -21.49 7.40
CA GLU A 166 -34.65 -21.64 8.76
C GLU A 166 -34.99 -23.02 9.35
N ARG A 167 -36.27 -23.44 9.29
CA ARG A 167 -36.68 -24.77 9.75
C ARG A 167 -35.96 -25.89 9.02
N LYS A 168 -35.76 -25.76 7.69
CA LYS A 168 -35.02 -26.76 6.91
C LYS A 168 -33.56 -26.86 7.35
N LEU A 169 -32.90 -25.73 7.63
CA LEU A 169 -31.53 -25.69 8.14
C LEU A 169 -31.40 -26.40 9.50
N PHE A 170 -32.28 -26.07 10.46
CA PHE A 170 -32.25 -26.72 11.78
C PHE A 170 -32.56 -28.22 11.73
N ASN A 171 -33.45 -28.65 10.83
CA ASN A 171 -33.76 -30.07 10.65
C ASN A 171 -32.58 -30.90 10.11
N CYS A 172 -31.53 -30.27 9.58
CA CYS A 172 -30.31 -30.96 9.17
C CYS A 172 -29.38 -31.28 10.36
N CYS A 173 -29.60 -30.68 11.54
CA CYS A 173 -28.77 -30.89 12.72
C CYS A 173 -29.21 -32.14 13.49
N GLU A 174 -28.31 -33.09 13.68
CA GLU A 174 -28.57 -34.27 14.53
C GLU A 174 -28.32 -33.94 16.00
N LEU A 175 -29.38 -33.57 16.73
CA LEU A 175 -29.31 -33.10 18.13
C LEU A 175 -28.91 -34.18 19.16
N THR A 176 -28.78 -35.44 18.75
CA THR A 176 -28.27 -36.53 19.60
C THR A 176 -26.75 -36.60 19.64
N THR A 177 -26.07 -35.88 18.73
CA THR A 177 -24.61 -35.83 18.65
C THR A 177 -24.06 -34.50 19.17
N SER A 178 -22.86 -34.53 19.73
CA SER A 178 -22.16 -33.31 20.17
C SER A 178 -21.94 -32.32 19.02
N THR A 179 -21.66 -32.84 17.82
CA THR A 179 -21.50 -32.04 16.60
C THR A 179 -22.81 -31.36 16.20
N GLY A 180 -23.93 -32.10 16.13
CA GLY A 180 -25.21 -31.52 15.73
C GLY A 180 -25.76 -30.53 16.75
N LEU A 181 -25.54 -30.75 18.06
CA LEU A 181 -25.85 -29.76 19.10
C LEU A 181 -25.04 -28.47 18.93
N ARG A 182 -23.73 -28.59 18.66
CA ARG A 182 -22.86 -27.43 18.41
C ARG A 182 -23.32 -26.67 17.17
N ASP A 183 -23.62 -27.36 16.08
CA ASP A 183 -24.01 -26.74 14.82
C ASP A 183 -25.38 -26.03 14.97
N ALA A 184 -26.35 -26.64 15.67
CA ALA A 184 -27.62 -26.01 15.99
C ALA A 184 -27.46 -24.76 16.87
N LEU A 185 -26.59 -24.81 17.89
CA LEU A 185 -26.28 -23.67 18.74
C LEU A 185 -25.66 -22.51 17.92
N LEU A 186 -24.68 -22.82 17.07
CA LEU A 186 -24.03 -21.82 16.22
C LEU A 186 -25.02 -21.19 15.23
N MET A 187 -25.91 -21.99 14.64
CA MET A 187 -26.97 -21.47 13.74
C MET A 187 -27.93 -20.54 14.48
N SER A 188 -28.43 -20.93 15.66
CA SER A 188 -29.31 -20.07 16.46
C SER A 188 -28.61 -18.77 16.84
N PHE A 189 -27.37 -18.87 17.34
CA PHE A 189 -26.59 -17.69 17.75
C PHE A 189 -26.36 -16.72 16.59
N LEU A 190 -26.01 -17.22 15.40
CA LEU A 190 -25.83 -16.38 14.20
C LEU A 190 -27.13 -15.70 13.77
N LEU A 191 -28.26 -16.41 13.83
CA LEU A 191 -29.58 -15.87 13.45
C LEU A 191 -30.09 -14.82 14.45
N ASP A 192 -29.89 -15.06 15.75
CA ASP A 192 -30.41 -14.20 16.81
C ASP A 192 -29.59 -12.92 16.99
N THR A 193 -28.26 -13.01 16.83
CA THR A 193 -27.35 -11.87 17.08
C THR A 193 -26.91 -11.13 15.82
N GLY A 194 -26.98 -11.78 14.65
CA GLY A 194 -26.50 -11.21 13.39
C GLY A 194 -24.99 -10.98 13.32
N VAL A 195 -24.19 -11.60 14.21
CA VAL A 195 -22.72 -11.46 14.17
C VAL A 195 -22.14 -12.12 12.92
N ARG A 196 -20.98 -11.64 12.46
CA ARG A 196 -20.30 -12.28 11.32
C ARG A 196 -19.76 -13.63 11.73
N ILE A 197 -19.78 -14.61 10.82
CA ILE A 197 -19.24 -15.95 11.08
C ILE A 197 -17.80 -15.93 11.61
N GLY A 198 -16.94 -15.05 11.09
CA GLY A 198 -15.56 -14.91 11.56
C GLY A 198 -15.41 -14.28 12.96
N GLU A 199 -16.42 -13.55 13.44
CA GLU A 199 -16.50 -13.06 14.82
C GLU A 199 -17.01 -14.18 15.74
N CYS A 200 -18.09 -14.85 15.33
CA CYS A 200 -18.62 -16.04 16.00
C CYS A 200 -17.53 -17.09 16.27
N MET A 201 -16.76 -17.46 15.24
CA MET A 201 -15.68 -18.43 15.38
C MET A 201 -14.60 -17.99 16.38
N ARG A 202 -14.32 -16.69 16.52
CA ARG A 202 -13.35 -16.20 17.51
C ARG A 202 -13.87 -16.30 18.94
N ILE A 203 -15.18 -16.17 19.15
CA ILE A 203 -15.82 -16.34 20.47
C ILE A 203 -15.75 -17.82 20.89
N PHE A 204 -16.09 -18.74 19.98
CA PHE A 204 -16.19 -20.16 20.31
C PHE A 204 -14.85 -20.93 20.21
N ALA A 205 -13.91 -20.48 19.38
CA ALA A 205 -12.58 -21.12 19.24
C ALA A 205 -11.47 -20.44 20.05
N GLY A 206 -11.72 -19.25 20.63
CA GLY A 206 -10.74 -18.49 21.42
C GLY A 206 -10.58 -18.95 22.88
N GLY A 207 -11.11 -20.12 23.25
CA GLY A 207 -11.05 -20.68 24.60
C GLY A 207 -9.96 -21.75 24.80
N GLY A 208 -8.78 -21.57 24.19
CA GLY A 208 -7.63 -22.46 24.32
C GLY A 208 -6.35 -21.70 24.64
#